data_AF-A0A5D2WHF9-F1
#
_entry.id   AF-A0A5D2WHF9-F1
#
_cell.length_a   1.000
_cell.length_b   1.000
_cell.length_c   1.000
_cell.angle_alpha   90.00
_cell.angle_beta   90.00
_cell.angle_gamma   90.00
#
_symmetry.space_group_name_H-M   'P 1'
#
loop_
_entity.id
_entity.type
_entity.pdbx_description
1 polymer ?
#
loop_
_entity_poly.entity_id
_entity_poly.type
_entity_poly.pdbx_seq_one_letter_code
_entity_poly.pdbx_strand_id
1 'polypeptide(L)'
;MCLFEMGFEEKAIKLQVKEEKACETKRICLHAFTDLTYVAPIVFLYLLKECYVHGNLKATKRFRALQLQVHQVLCNSPQPGPATFVAYCLYILPIFGSYCEGFSHLIVSAFHRFLKTAATTGDSLEAKIIAVRLFLDIVEGSIDHDERIAVKILEVFDIKLTDIERKLHPNQRPRMTVGFTV
;
A
#
# COMPACT_ATOMS: atom_id res chain seq x y z
N MET A 1 4.95 5.02 34.18
CA MET A 1 4.44 4.27 35.35
C MET A 1 2.94 4.15 35.22
N CYS A 2 2.41 2.94 35.32
CA CYS A 2 1.18 2.62 36.06
C CYS A 2 1.17 1.10 36.23
N LEU A 3 1.50 0.67 37.45
CA LEU A 3 1.34 -0.69 37.98
C LEU A 3 -0.14 -0.90 38.32
N PHE A 4 -0.67 -2.09 38.02
CA PHE A 4 -1.74 -2.71 38.80
C PHE A 4 -1.54 -4.22 38.74
N GLU A 5 -1.13 -4.82 39.87
CA GLU A 5 -1.28 -6.24 40.13
C GLU A 5 -2.65 -6.50 40.76
N MET A 6 -3.33 -7.56 40.33
CA MET A 6 -4.12 -8.43 41.20
C MET A 6 -4.18 -9.83 40.58
N GLY A 7 -3.76 -10.83 41.35
CA GLY A 7 -3.72 -12.24 40.96
C GLY A 7 -5.05 -12.96 41.10
N PHE A 8 -5.22 -14.06 40.34
CA PHE A 8 -6.11 -15.18 40.66
C PHE A 8 -5.73 -16.41 39.84
N GLU A 9 -5.54 -17.56 40.51
CA GLU A 9 -4.87 -18.75 40.01
C GLU A 9 -5.71 -19.70 39.11
N GLU A 10 -4.95 -20.41 38.27
CA GLU A 10 -5.15 -21.74 37.66
C GLU A 10 -6.19 -21.99 36.55
N LYS A 11 -7.23 -21.19 36.36
CA LYS A 11 -7.94 -21.13 35.04
C LYS A 11 -7.37 -20.06 34.11
N ALA A 12 -6.48 -19.23 34.63
CA ALA A 12 -5.91 -18.07 33.96
C ALA A 12 -4.83 -18.43 32.93
N ILE A 13 -4.13 -19.57 33.06
CA ILE A 13 -2.91 -19.84 32.29
C ILE A 13 -3.19 -19.96 30.76
N LYS A 14 -4.29 -20.59 30.34
CA LYS A 14 -4.63 -20.66 28.89
C LYS A 14 -5.12 -19.34 28.32
N LEU A 15 -5.76 -18.50 29.14
CA LEU A 15 -6.26 -17.18 28.73
C LEU A 15 -5.11 -16.16 28.70
N GLN A 16 -4.26 -16.18 29.72
CA GLN A 16 -3.03 -15.40 29.85
C GLN A 16 -2.05 -15.74 28.74
N VAL A 17 -1.79 -17.02 28.41
CA VAL A 17 -0.89 -17.35 27.28
C VAL A 17 -1.44 -16.84 25.94
N LYS A 18 -2.77 -16.77 25.76
CA LYS A 18 -3.39 -16.22 24.54
C LYS A 18 -3.36 -14.69 24.52
N GLU A 19 -3.60 -14.07 25.65
CA GLU A 19 -3.57 -12.61 25.84
C GLU A 19 -2.13 -12.06 25.84
N GLU A 20 -1.17 -12.77 26.41
CA GLU A 20 0.26 -12.48 26.37
C GLU A 20 0.79 -12.64 24.96
N LYS A 21 0.49 -13.75 24.26
CA LYS A 21 0.85 -13.89 22.84
C LYS A 21 0.22 -12.80 21.98
N ALA A 22 -1.03 -12.42 22.22
CA ALA A 22 -1.70 -11.34 21.49
C ALA A 22 -1.12 -9.96 21.83
N CYS A 23 -0.75 -9.71 23.09
CA CYS A 23 -0.13 -8.48 23.57
C CYS A 23 1.30 -8.34 23.06
N GLU A 24 2.06 -9.43 23.02
CA GLU A 24 3.42 -9.52 22.47
C GLU A 24 3.40 -9.36 20.96
N THR A 25 2.49 -10.02 20.24
CA THR A 25 2.28 -9.80 18.79
C THR A 25 1.89 -8.35 18.50
N LYS A 26 1.05 -7.73 19.34
CA LYS A 26 0.67 -6.32 19.23
C LYS A 26 1.85 -5.38 19.48
N ARG A 27 2.75 -5.68 20.42
CA ARG A 27 3.99 -4.92 20.65
C ARG A 27 4.97 -5.12 19.50
N ILE A 28 5.11 -6.34 18.97
CA ILE A 28 5.92 -6.64 17.79
C ILE A 28 5.39 -5.89 16.57
N CYS A 29 4.08 -5.82 16.37
CA CYS A 29 3.47 -5.03 15.30
C CYS A 29 3.66 -3.51 15.51
N LEU A 30 3.67 -3.00 16.74
CA LEU A 30 3.93 -1.58 16.98
C LEU A 30 5.41 -1.21 16.79
N HIS A 31 6.33 -2.12 17.15
CA HIS A 31 7.78 -1.96 17.01
C HIS A 31 8.30 -2.32 15.60
N ALA A 32 7.64 -3.19 14.84
CA ALA A 32 8.03 -3.49 13.46
C ALA A 32 7.84 -2.28 12.55
N PHE A 33 6.95 -1.35 12.90
CA PHE A 33 6.64 -0.16 12.11
C PHE A 33 7.43 1.09 12.55
N THR A 34 8.33 1.00 13.55
CA THR A 34 9.09 2.17 14.02
C THR A 34 10.17 2.63 13.04
N ASP A 35 10.67 1.75 12.17
CA ASP A 35 11.49 2.15 11.03
C ASP A 35 11.25 1.22 9.82
N LEU A 36 10.43 1.70 8.88
CA LEU A 36 10.09 0.98 7.65
C LEU A 36 10.79 1.57 6.42
N THR A 37 11.78 2.44 6.62
CA THR A 37 12.46 3.19 5.54
C THR A 37 13.07 2.27 4.48
N TYR A 38 13.51 1.07 4.87
CA TYR A 38 14.15 0.07 4.00
C TYR A 38 13.37 -1.23 3.87
N VAL A 39 12.09 -1.24 4.21
CA VAL A 39 11.29 -2.47 4.14
C VAL A 39 10.84 -2.72 2.71
N ALA A 40 11.03 -3.95 2.23
CA ALA A 40 10.56 -4.36 0.91
C ALA A 40 9.02 -4.35 0.85
N PRO A 41 8.41 -3.98 -0.30
CA PRO A 41 6.95 -3.92 -0.46
C PRO A 41 6.21 -5.18 0.04
N ILE A 42 6.70 -6.37 -0.31
CA ILE A 42 6.09 -7.64 0.14
C ILE A 42 6.11 -7.82 1.66
N VAL A 43 7.20 -7.41 2.32
CA VAL A 43 7.34 -7.50 3.78
C VAL A 43 6.39 -6.50 4.45
N PHE A 44 6.27 -5.30 3.91
CA PHE A 44 5.28 -4.32 4.38
C PHE A 44 3.84 -4.86 4.26
N LEU A 45 3.49 -5.48 3.14
CA LEU A 45 2.16 -6.09 2.96
C LEU A 45 1.90 -7.24 3.93
N TYR A 46 2.93 -8.06 4.21
CA TYR A 46 2.85 -9.09 5.22
C TYR A 46 2.59 -8.50 6.61
N LEU A 47 3.36 -7.48 7.01
CA LEU A 47 3.15 -6.79 8.28
C LEU A 47 1.76 -6.15 8.37
N LEU A 48 1.26 -5.58 7.27
CA LEU A 48 -0.08 -5.01 7.17
C LEU A 48 -1.15 -6.09 7.41
N LYS A 49 -0.99 -7.26 6.79
CA LYS A 49 -1.85 -8.44 6.99
C LYS A 49 -1.84 -8.90 8.44
N GLU A 50 -0.66 -9.07 9.04
CA GLU A 50 -0.53 -9.51 10.43
C GLU A 50 -1.19 -8.53 11.41
N CYS A 51 -1.03 -7.22 11.18
CA CYS A 51 -1.71 -6.18 11.96
C CYS A 51 -3.24 -6.23 11.82
N TYR A 52 -3.74 -6.55 10.63
CA TYR A 52 -5.17 -6.66 10.39
C TYR A 52 -5.77 -7.88 11.09
N VAL A 53 -5.14 -9.05 10.94
CA VAL A 53 -5.61 -10.34 11.49
C VAL A 53 -5.57 -10.34 13.01
N HIS A 54 -4.46 -9.93 13.60
CA HIS A 54 -4.21 -10.02 15.04
C HIS A 54 -4.68 -8.79 15.84
N GLY A 55 -5.32 -7.81 15.19
CA GLY A 55 -5.91 -6.68 15.88
C GLY A 55 -7.06 -7.11 16.80
N ASN A 56 -7.27 -6.40 17.92
CA ASN A 56 -8.43 -6.60 18.81
C ASN A 56 -9.53 -5.53 18.61
N LEU A 57 -9.36 -4.63 17.63
CA LEU A 57 -10.28 -3.52 17.38
C LEU A 57 -11.46 -3.96 16.48
N LYS A 58 -12.54 -3.19 16.41
CA LYS A 58 -13.57 -3.36 15.36
C LYS A 58 -12.95 -3.08 13.98
N ALA A 59 -13.46 -3.72 12.92
CA ALA A 59 -12.91 -3.65 11.56
C ALA A 59 -12.64 -2.21 11.08
N THR A 60 -13.59 -1.29 11.26
CA THR A 60 -13.44 0.13 10.87
C THR A 60 -12.29 0.82 11.62
N LYS A 61 -12.12 0.54 12.92
CA LYS A 61 -11.04 1.11 13.72
C LYS A 61 -9.68 0.52 13.30
N ARG A 62 -9.62 -0.77 12.94
CA ARG A 62 -8.41 -1.39 12.37
C ARG A 62 -8.05 -0.73 11.05
N PHE A 63 -9.00 -0.60 10.14
CA PHE A 63 -8.78 0.02 8.83
C PHE A 63 -8.23 1.45 8.98
N ARG A 64 -8.81 2.26 9.86
CA ARG A 64 -8.33 3.63 10.12
C ARG A 64 -6.92 3.66 10.73
N ALA A 65 -6.62 2.76 11.66
CA ALA A 65 -5.28 2.66 12.26
C ALA A 65 -4.23 2.26 11.21
N LEU A 66 -4.55 1.26 10.38
CA LEU A 66 -3.70 0.82 9.28
C LEU A 66 -3.48 1.93 8.25
N GLN A 67 -4.53 2.69 7.90
CA GLN A 67 -4.42 3.79 6.95
C GLN A 67 -3.46 4.88 7.45
N LEU A 68 -3.48 5.18 8.76
CA LEU A 68 -2.54 6.10 9.39
C LEU A 68 -1.11 5.56 9.35
N GLN A 69 -0.92 4.26 9.60
CA GLN A 69 0.39 3.61 9.49
C GLN A 69 0.93 3.68 8.07
N VAL A 70 0.14 3.33 7.05
CA VAL A 70 0.55 3.44 5.64
C VAL A 70 0.95 4.88 5.31
N HIS A 71 0.15 5.86 5.73
CA HIS A 71 0.48 7.27 5.51
C HIS A 71 1.81 7.67 6.18
N GLN A 72 2.07 7.23 7.41
CA GLN A 72 3.34 7.48 8.09
C GLN A 72 4.53 6.85 7.36
N VAL A 73 4.38 5.62 6.86
CA VAL A 73 5.42 4.95 6.07
C VAL A 73 5.78 5.78 4.85
N LEU A 74 4.79 6.29 4.13
CA LEU A 74 5.02 7.13 2.95
C LEU A 74 5.73 8.44 3.30
N CYS A 75 5.37 9.06 4.43
CA CYS A 75 6.06 10.26 4.93
C CYS A 75 7.53 10.01 5.29
N ASN A 76 7.90 8.78 5.66
CA ASN A 76 9.26 8.39 5.97
C ASN A 76 10.10 8.07 4.71
N SER A 77 9.59 8.34 3.51
CA SER A 77 10.32 8.17 2.24
C SER A 77 10.88 6.76 2.05
N PRO A 78 10.00 5.73 1.94
CA PRO A 78 10.45 4.35 1.79
C PRO A 78 11.21 4.21 0.46
N GLN A 79 12.24 3.38 0.44
CA GLN A 79 12.98 3.08 -0.79
C GLN A 79 12.15 2.18 -1.73
N PRO A 80 12.19 2.38 -3.07
CA PRO A 80 13.01 3.35 -3.82
C PRO A 80 12.41 4.77 -3.90
N GLY A 81 11.21 4.97 -3.36
CA GLY A 81 10.49 6.23 -3.25
C GLY A 81 9.02 5.97 -2.92
N PRO A 82 8.27 6.91 -2.32
CA PRO A 82 6.90 6.66 -1.87
C PRO A 82 5.94 6.20 -2.98
N ALA A 83 6.00 6.83 -4.15
CA ALA A 83 5.09 6.50 -5.25
C ALA A 83 5.45 5.14 -5.85
N THR A 84 6.74 4.89 -6.05
CA THR A 84 7.25 3.65 -6.61
C THR A 84 6.98 2.48 -5.65
N PHE A 85 7.16 2.71 -4.35
CA PHE A 85 6.82 1.76 -3.30
C PHE A 85 5.34 1.36 -3.33
N VAL A 86 4.43 2.34 -3.46
CA VAL A 86 2.99 2.08 -3.58
C VAL A 86 2.67 1.29 -4.86
N ALA A 87 3.29 1.63 -5.98
CA ALA A 87 3.09 0.92 -7.24
C ALA A 87 3.47 -0.57 -7.09
N TYR A 88 4.62 -0.87 -6.47
CA TYR A 88 5.01 -2.25 -6.16
C TYR A 88 4.05 -2.94 -5.18
N CYS A 89 3.59 -2.24 -4.15
CA CYS A 89 2.61 -2.81 -3.21
C CYS A 89 1.34 -3.24 -3.94
N LEU A 90 0.80 -2.40 -4.81
CA LEU A 90 -0.40 -2.73 -5.59
C LEU A 90 -0.15 -3.87 -6.57
N TYR A 91 1.02 -3.94 -7.20
CA TYR A 91 1.38 -5.02 -8.12
C TYR A 91 1.45 -6.40 -7.42
N ILE A 92 1.95 -6.43 -6.18
CA ILE A 92 2.18 -7.65 -5.40
C ILE A 92 0.92 -8.10 -4.64
N LEU A 93 0.02 -7.18 -4.33
CA LEU A 93 -1.13 -7.41 -3.46
C LEU A 93 -2.05 -8.59 -3.81
N PRO A 94 -2.28 -8.96 -5.09
CA PRO A 94 -3.10 -10.11 -5.46
C PRO A 94 -2.67 -11.43 -4.80
N ILE A 95 -1.39 -11.56 -4.43
CA ILE A 95 -0.86 -12.73 -3.70
C ILE A 95 -1.57 -12.92 -2.34
N PHE A 96 -2.15 -11.87 -1.78
CA PHE A 96 -2.86 -11.89 -0.50
C PHE A 96 -4.33 -12.33 -0.61
N GLY A 97 -4.79 -12.77 -1.78
CA GLY A 97 -6.10 -13.38 -1.99
C GLY A 97 -7.24 -12.49 -1.49
N SER A 98 -8.07 -13.00 -0.57
CA SER A 98 -9.24 -12.28 -0.04
C SER A 98 -8.94 -10.95 0.65
N TYR A 99 -7.69 -10.66 1.00
CA TYR A 99 -7.30 -9.35 1.56
C TYR A 99 -7.00 -8.30 0.49
N CYS A 100 -6.82 -8.72 -0.78
CA CYS A 100 -6.41 -7.86 -1.88
C CYS A 100 -7.34 -6.64 -2.02
N GLU A 101 -8.65 -6.85 -2.17
CA GLU A 101 -9.63 -5.77 -2.35
C GLU A 101 -9.51 -4.72 -1.22
N GLY A 102 -9.67 -5.15 0.03
CA GLY A 102 -9.62 -4.25 1.19
C GLY A 102 -8.28 -3.50 1.31
N PHE A 103 -7.17 -4.16 1.02
CA PHE A 103 -5.85 -3.55 1.11
C PHE A 103 -5.54 -2.63 -0.07
N SER A 104 -6.05 -2.91 -1.28
CA SER A 104 -5.94 -2.02 -2.44
C SER A 104 -6.61 -0.69 -2.12
N HIS A 105 -7.82 -0.75 -1.58
CA HIS A 105 -8.55 0.44 -1.13
C HIS A 105 -7.79 1.21 -0.04
N LEU A 106 -7.23 0.51 0.94
CA LEU A 106 -6.44 1.12 2.02
C LEU A 106 -5.21 1.86 1.49
N ILE A 107 -4.39 1.18 0.67
CA ILE A 107 -3.12 1.68 0.14
C ILE A 107 -3.38 2.88 -0.78
N VAL A 108 -4.30 2.75 -1.73
CA VAL A 108 -4.68 3.83 -2.64
C VAL A 108 -5.19 5.06 -1.87
N SER A 109 -6.03 4.85 -0.85
CA SER A 109 -6.57 5.96 -0.05
C SER A 109 -5.50 6.65 0.79
N ALA A 110 -4.55 5.89 1.35
CA ALA A 110 -3.42 6.44 2.10
C ALA A 110 -2.46 7.23 1.18
N PHE A 111 -2.18 6.70 0.00
CA PHE A 111 -1.34 7.34 -1.00
C PHE A 111 -1.96 8.62 -1.54
N HIS A 112 -3.25 8.60 -1.89
CA HIS A 112 -3.97 9.80 -2.32
C HIS A 112 -3.94 10.90 -1.24
N ARG A 113 -4.04 10.52 0.05
CA ARG A 113 -3.90 11.46 1.16
C ARG A 113 -2.46 12.01 1.27
N PHE A 114 -1.46 11.16 1.09
CA PHE A 114 -0.05 11.55 1.07
C PHE A 114 0.24 12.58 -0.04
N LEU A 115 -0.25 12.35 -1.25
CA LEU A 115 -0.08 13.28 -2.39
C LEU A 115 -0.70 14.67 -2.15
N LYS A 116 -1.77 14.76 -1.34
CA LYS A 116 -2.37 16.04 -0.96
C LYS A 116 -1.53 16.84 0.04
N THR A 117 -0.64 16.18 0.77
CA THR A 117 0.12 16.78 1.88
C THR A 117 1.61 16.95 1.57
N ALA A 118 2.17 16.11 0.70
CA ALA A 118 3.59 16.15 0.36
C ALA A 118 3.80 16.96 -0.93
N ALA A 119 4.81 17.85 -0.92
CA ALA A 119 5.33 18.42 -2.17
C ALA A 119 5.89 17.27 -3.02
N THR A 120 5.44 17.17 -4.27
CA THR A 120 5.69 16.08 -5.22
C THR A 120 7.09 15.47 -5.10
N THR A 121 7.16 14.19 -4.70
CA THR A 121 8.41 13.46 -4.58
C THR A 121 8.97 13.08 -5.96
N GLY A 122 10.30 13.07 -6.08
CA GLY A 122 11.03 12.92 -7.35
C GLY A 122 10.99 11.53 -8.00
N ASP A 123 10.31 10.55 -7.41
CA ASP A 123 10.23 9.16 -7.92
C ASP A 123 9.01 8.89 -8.83
N SER A 124 8.33 9.96 -9.26
CA SER A 124 7.07 9.87 -10.02
C SER A 124 7.19 9.14 -11.36
N LEU A 125 8.32 9.25 -12.08
CA LEU A 125 8.45 8.65 -13.42
C LEU A 125 8.46 7.13 -13.38
N GLU A 126 9.29 6.53 -12.52
CA GLU A 126 9.37 5.08 -12.38
C GLU A 126 8.06 4.51 -11.84
N ALA A 127 7.48 5.16 -10.83
CA ALA A 127 6.16 4.83 -10.31
C ALA A 127 5.09 4.82 -11.41
N LYS A 128 5.10 5.81 -12.30
CA LYS A 128 4.16 5.90 -13.43
C LYS A 128 4.38 4.76 -14.43
N ILE A 129 5.61 4.38 -14.75
CA ILE A 129 5.90 3.24 -15.64
C ILE A 129 5.36 1.93 -15.06
N ILE A 130 5.58 1.68 -13.77
CA ILE A 130 5.08 0.49 -13.07
C ILE A 130 3.56 0.52 -13.02
N ALA A 131 2.95 1.66 -12.71
CA ALA A 131 1.51 1.80 -12.61
C ALA A 131 0.80 1.65 -13.97
N VAL A 132 1.38 2.11 -15.08
CA VAL A 132 0.87 1.84 -16.43
C VAL A 132 0.90 0.34 -16.73
N ARG A 133 2.00 -0.33 -16.37
CA ARG A 133 2.10 -1.79 -16.53
C ARG A 133 1.03 -2.51 -15.72
N LEU A 134 0.88 -2.15 -14.44
CA LEU A 134 -0.16 -2.70 -13.58
C LEU A 134 -1.56 -2.51 -14.17
N PHE A 135 -1.87 -1.31 -14.67
CA PHE A 135 -3.15 -1.03 -15.30
C PHE A 135 -3.43 -1.97 -16.49
N LEU A 136 -2.45 -2.12 -17.39
CA LEU A 136 -2.57 -3.02 -18.54
C LEU A 136 -2.76 -4.47 -18.10
N ASP A 137 -1.97 -4.93 -17.12
CA ASP A 137 -2.05 -6.29 -16.58
C ASP A 137 -3.43 -6.57 -15.94
N ILE A 138 -4.05 -5.58 -15.28
CA ILE A 138 -5.42 -5.70 -14.74
C ILE A 138 -6.45 -5.78 -15.87
N VAL A 139 -6.38 -4.89 -16.87
CA VAL A 139 -7.35 -4.84 -17.97
C VAL A 139 -7.27 -6.10 -18.86
N GLU A 140 -6.07 -6.67 -19.03
CA GLU A 140 -5.87 -7.95 -19.72
C GLU A 140 -6.35 -9.15 -18.88
N GLY A 141 -6.59 -8.95 -17.58
CA GLY A 141 -6.99 -10.02 -16.65
C GLY A 141 -5.84 -10.91 -16.19
N SER A 142 -4.59 -10.49 -16.39
CA SER A 142 -3.41 -11.22 -15.90
C SER A 142 -3.14 -10.95 -14.40
N ILE A 143 -3.65 -9.84 -13.87
CA ILE A 143 -3.64 -9.50 -12.46
C ILE A 143 -5.07 -9.33 -11.93
N ASP A 144 -5.40 -10.06 -10.86
CA ASP A 144 -6.70 -10.01 -10.19
C ASP A 144 -6.80 -8.84 -9.20
N HIS A 145 -7.26 -7.70 -9.70
CA HIS A 145 -7.73 -6.55 -8.91
C HIS A 145 -9.17 -6.22 -9.30
N ASP A 146 -9.92 -5.65 -8.35
CA ASP A 146 -11.21 -5.02 -8.65
C ASP A 146 -11.04 -3.92 -9.71
N GLU A 147 -11.91 -3.89 -10.73
CA GLU A 147 -11.84 -2.93 -11.84
C GLU A 147 -11.82 -1.46 -11.37
N ARG A 148 -12.45 -1.14 -10.24
CA ARG A 148 -12.46 0.21 -9.65
C ARG A 148 -11.09 0.60 -9.13
N ILE A 149 -10.23 -0.36 -8.79
CA ILE A 149 -8.82 -0.11 -8.45
C ILE A 149 -8.04 0.29 -9.69
N ALA A 150 -8.28 -0.32 -10.86
CA ALA A 150 -7.63 0.09 -12.10
C ALA A 150 -7.89 1.56 -12.44
N VAL A 151 -9.14 2.03 -12.28
CA VAL A 151 -9.49 3.45 -12.48
C VAL A 151 -8.76 4.34 -11.48
N LYS A 152 -8.72 3.95 -10.21
CA LYS A 152 -8.01 4.74 -9.18
C LYS A 152 -6.50 4.78 -9.41
N ILE A 153 -5.90 3.73 -9.97
CA ILE A 153 -4.47 3.73 -10.35
C ILE A 153 -4.21 4.82 -11.38
N LEU A 154 -5.08 4.97 -12.39
CA LEU A 154 -4.94 6.05 -13.37
C LEU A 154 -4.98 7.43 -12.70
N GLU A 155 -5.91 7.63 -11.78
CA GLU A 155 -6.10 8.90 -11.06
C GLU A 155 -4.92 9.23 -10.14
N VAL A 156 -4.50 8.31 -9.27
CA VAL A 156 -3.50 8.61 -8.23
C VAL A 156 -2.08 8.68 -8.77
N PHE A 157 -1.80 8.06 -9.93
CA PHE A 157 -0.48 8.15 -10.59
C PHE A 157 -0.45 9.17 -11.74
N ASP A 158 -1.54 9.92 -11.98
CA ASP A 158 -1.66 10.87 -13.11
C ASP A 158 -1.28 10.21 -14.45
N ILE A 159 -1.82 9.03 -14.72
CA ILE A 159 -1.56 8.29 -15.97
C ILE A 159 -2.45 8.86 -17.07
N LYS A 160 -1.82 9.29 -18.16
CA LYS A 160 -2.52 9.78 -19.35
C LYS A 160 -2.56 8.72 -20.44
N LEU A 161 -3.48 8.86 -21.39
CA LEU A 161 -3.57 7.96 -22.54
C LEU A 161 -2.24 7.90 -23.31
N THR A 162 -1.53 9.02 -23.41
CA THR A 162 -0.20 9.09 -24.04
C THR A 162 0.87 8.26 -23.34
N ASP A 163 0.73 8.02 -22.02
CA ASP A 163 1.64 7.15 -21.28
C ASP A 163 1.36 5.67 -21.58
N ILE A 164 0.08 5.32 -21.77
CA ILE A 164 -0.36 3.97 -22.18
C ILE A 164 0.07 3.68 -23.61
N GLU A 165 -0.19 4.60 -24.54
CA GLU A 165 0.22 4.50 -25.94
C GLU A 165 1.73 4.31 -26.08
N ARG A 166 2.52 5.09 -25.32
CA ARG A 166 3.99 4.95 -25.30
C ARG A 166 4.42 3.56 -24.84
N LYS A 167 3.70 2.95 -23.89
CA LYS A 167 4.01 1.61 -23.39
C LYS A 167 3.65 0.51 -24.39
N LEU A 168 2.53 0.65 -25.10
CA LEU A 168 2.08 -0.29 -26.14
C LEU A 168 2.88 -0.15 -27.45
N HIS A 169 3.34 1.06 -27.77
CA HIS A 169 4.08 1.39 -28.99
C HIS A 169 5.38 2.12 -28.68
N PRO A 170 6.40 1.44 -28.12
CA PRO A 170 7.65 2.06 -27.68
C PRO A 170 8.47 2.73 -28.80
N ASN A 171 8.12 2.49 -30.08
CA ASN A 171 8.87 2.93 -31.26
C ASN A 171 8.18 4.04 -32.09
N GLN A 172 7.05 4.60 -31.66
CA GLN A 172 6.46 5.74 -32.35
C GLN A 172 7.12 7.05 -31.86
N ARG A 173 8.04 7.60 -32.67
CA ARG A 173 8.52 8.98 -32.48
C ARG A 173 7.32 9.94 -32.50
N PRO A 174 7.32 11.02 -31.71
CA PRO A 174 6.26 12.01 -31.77
C PRO A 174 6.13 12.51 -33.22
N ARG A 175 4.92 12.38 -33.80
CA ARG A 175 4.60 13.03 -35.06
C ARG A 175 4.74 14.53 -34.83
N MET A 176 5.87 15.10 -35.26
CA MET A 176 5.99 16.54 -35.40
C MET A 176 4.87 16.97 -36.34
N THR A 177 3.89 17.69 -35.82
CA THR A 177 2.91 18.39 -36.62
C THR A 177 3.69 19.40 -37.46
N VAL A 178 3.97 19.05 -38.72
CA VAL A 178 4.45 20.01 -39.70
C VAL A 178 3.28 20.95 -39.95
N GLY A 179 3.26 22.06 -39.22
CA GLY A 179 2.36 23.16 -39.51
C GLY A 179 2.73 23.69 -40.89
N PHE A 180 1.94 23.33 -41.89
CA PHE A 180 1.91 24.07 -43.15
C PHE A 180 1.26 25.42 -42.86
N THR A 181 2.07 26.47 -42.83
CA THR A 181 1.61 27.83 -43.07
C THR A 181 1.21 27.92 -44.54
N VAL A 182 -0.07 28.22 -44.78
CA VAL A 182 -0.56 28.77 -46.06
C VAL A 182 -0.96 30.21 -45.79
#